data_AF-A0A9D2U7T4-F1
#
_entry.id   AF-A0A9D2U7T4-F1
#
_cell.length_a   1.000
_cell.length_b   1.000
_cell.length_c   1.000
_cell.angle_alpha   90.00
_cell.angle_beta   90.00
_cell.angle_gamma   90.00
#
_symmetry.space_group_name_H-M   'P 1'
#
loop_
_entity.id
_entity.type
_entity.pdbx_description
1 polymer ?
#
loop_
_entity_poly.entity_id
_entity_poly.type
_entity_poly.pdbx_seq_one_letter_code
_entity_poly.pdbx_strand_id
1 'polypeptide(L)'
;MKNTKLQWHPAFGAALRITLQEELKYLEMREEYLLSKKPLQMDILIIKKLKDVPIRKTIGRIFRKHNIIEYKSPGDSLSINDFYKVYGYACIYQSNTDQIKEIDPQELTLTFVC
;
A
#
# COMPACT_ATOMS: atom_id res chain seq x y z
N MET A 1 -35.20 2.48 2.57
CA MET A 1 -34.13 2.01 1.66
C MET A 1 -32.85 1.96 2.47
N LYS A 2 -32.16 0.80 2.56
CA LYS A 2 -30.87 0.72 3.26
C LYS A 2 -29.89 1.66 2.55
N ASN A 3 -29.29 2.57 3.30
CA ASN A 3 -28.24 3.45 2.82
C ASN A 3 -26.97 2.59 2.64
N THR A 4 -26.85 1.91 1.51
CA THR A 4 -25.67 1.14 1.15
C THR A 4 -24.53 2.13 0.94
N LYS A 5 -23.73 2.36 2.00
CA LYS A 5 -22.47 3.12 1.91
C LYS A 5 -21.68 2.58 0.71
N LEU A 6 -21.37 3.47 -0.23
CA LEU A 6 -20.58 3.11 -1.40
C LEU A 6 -19.22 2.58 -0.91
N GLN A 7 -18.90 1.34 -1.28
CA GLN A 7 -17.60 0.73 -1.02
C GLN A 7 -16.60 1.32 -2.03
N TRP A 8 -15.83 2.32 -1.60
CA TRP A 8 -14.88 3.03 -2.46
C TRP A 8 -13.59 2.23 -2.74
N HIS A 9 -13.27 1.23 -1.90
CA HIS A 9 -12.02 0.46 -2.02
C HIS A 9 -11.88 -0.28 -3.37
N PRO A 10 -12.90 -1.02 -3.86
CA PRO A 10 -12.84 -1.62 -5.20
C PRO A 10 -12.72 -0.59 -6.33
N ALA A 11 -13.38 0.57 -6.19
CA ALA A 11 -13.32 1.63 -7.21
C ALA A 11 -11.91 2.25 -7.27
N PHE A 12 -11.28 2.45 -6.12
CA PHE A 12 -9.91 2.95 -6.02
C PHE A 12 -8.91 1.92 -6.55
N GLY A 13 -9.04 0.64 -6.16
CA GLY A 13 -8.21 -0.44 -6.68
C GLY A 13 -8.26 -0.54 -8.21
N ALA A 14 -9.46 -0.45 -8.78
CA ALA A 14 -9.65 -0.42 -10.23
C ALA A 14 -9.00 0.80 -10.90
N ALA A 15 -9.17 2.00 -10.34
CA ALA A 15 -8.54 3.21 -10.85
C ALA A 15 -7.01 3.12 -10.81
N LEU A 16 -6.45 2.52 -9.75
CA LEU A 16 -5.01 2.31 -9.62
C LEU A 16 -4.48 1.33 -10.67
N ARG A 17 -5.19 0.23 -10.92
CA ARG A 17 -4.83 -0.74 -11.98
C ARG A 17 -4.80 -0.11 -13.36
N ILE A 18 -5.80 0.70 -13.69
CA ILE A 18 -5.85 1.43 -14.98
C ILE A 18 -4.68 2.41 -15.08
N THR A 19 -4.42 3.14 -13.99
CA THR A 19 -3.35 4.15 -13.94
C THR A 19 -1.95 3.53 -14.15
N LEU A 20 -1.75 2.29 -13.70
CA LEU A 20 -0.49 1.56 -13.74
C LEU A 20 -0.45 0.46 -14.82
N GLN A 21 -1.41 0.46 -15.74
CA GLN A 21 -1.62 -0.61 -16.71
C GLN A 21 -0.37 -0.96 -17.51
N GLU A 22 0.37 0.05 -17.98
CA GLU A 22 1.56 -0.13 -18.82
C GLU A 22 2.73 -0.78 -18.05
N GLU A 23 2.74 -0.59 -16.72
CA GLU A 23 3.77 -1.09 -15.82
C GLU A 23 3.38 -2.37 -15.07
N LEU A 24 2.13 -2.85 -15.18
CA LEU A 24 1.64 -4.02 -14.44
C LEU A 24 2.48 -5.29 -14.67
N LYS A 25 3.14 -5.45 -15.83
CA LYS A 25 4.09 -6.56 -16.05
C LYS A 25 5.24 -6.59 -15.03
N TYR A 26 5.62 -5.42 -14.52
CA TYR A 26 6.68 -5.25 -13.52
C TYR A 26 6.17 -5.19 -12.08
N LEU A 27 4.85 -5.21 -11.87
CA LEU A 27 4.21 -5.00 -10.57
C LEU A 27 3.37 -6.22 -10.18
N GLU A 28 3.14 -6.38 -8.89
CA GLU A 28 2.12 -7.28 -8.36
C GLU A 28 1.24 -6.47 -7.42
N MET A 29 -0.05 -6.45 -7.68
CA MET A 29 -1.04 -5.69 -6.91
C MET A 29 -2.00 -6.66 -6.24
N ARG A 30 -1.91 -6.72 -4.91
CA ARG A 30 -2.82 -7.47 -4.04
C ARG A 30 -3.70 -6.49 -3.28
N GLU A 31 -4.99 -6.54 -3.56
CA GLU A 31 -5.99 -5.78 -2.82
C GLU A 31 -6.36 -6.59 -1.57
N GLU A 32 -6.61 -5.91 -0.45
CA GLU A 32 -7.04 -6.53 0.81
C GLU A 32 -6.06 -7.58 1.39
N TYR A 33 -4.76 -7.29 1.37
CA TYR A 33 -3.74 -8.22 1.87
C TYR A 33 -3.73 -8.33 3.41
N LEU A 34 -3.94 -9.55 3.92
CA LEU A 34 -4.03 -9.84 5.35
C LEU A 34 -2.65 -10.13 5.97
N LEU A 35 -2.32 -9.49 7.09
CA LEU A 35 -1.03 -9.63 7.78
C LEU A 35 -1.03 -10.69 8.91
N SER A 36 -2.17 -11.29 9.26
CA SER A 36 -2.26 -12.32 10.31
C SER A 36 -3.53 -13.18 10.22
N LYS A 37 -3.65 -14.22 11.08
CA LYS A 37 -4.77 -15.19 11.12
C LYS A 37 -6.16 -14.58 11.44
N LYS A 38 -6.25 -13.28 11.82
CA LYS A 38 -7.47 -12.43 11.84
C LYS A 38 -7.05 -10.95 11.82
N PRO A 39 -7.58 -10.08 10.94
CA PRO A 39 -6.64 -9.42 10.04
C PRO A 39 -6.30 -7.99 10.44
N LEU A 40 -5.02 -7.79 10.74
CA LEU A 40 -4.38 -6.51 10.44
C LEU A 40 -4.27 -6.44 8.91
N GLN A 41 -4.81 -5.39 8.31
CA GLN A 41 -4.91 -5.24 6.85
C GLN A 41 -4.42 -3.85 6.48
N MET A 42 -3.45 -3.81 5.56
CA MET A 42 -3.02 -2.58 4.89
C MET A 42 -3.93 -2.33 3.70
N ASP A 43 -4.22 -1.06 3.39
CA ASP A 43 -5.06 -0.74 2.25
C ASP A 43 -4.38 -1.19 0.95
N ILE A 44 -3.12 -0.77 0.74
CA ILE A 44 -2.36 -1.10 -0.48
C ILE A 44 -0.88 -1.35 -0.16
N LEU A 45 -0.33 -2.41 -0.79
CA LEU A 45 1.11 -2.69 -0.86
C LEU A 45 1.55 -2.80 -2.32
N ILE A 46 2.57 -2.02 -2.71
CA ILE A 46 3.19 -2.07 -4.03
C ILE A 46 4.65 -2.51 -3.88
N ILE A 47 5.01 -3.60 -4.56
CA ILE A 47 6.39 -4.13 -4.57
C ILE A 47 7.00 -3.94 -5.97
N LYS A 48 8.16 -3.28 -6.04
CA LYS A 48 8.96 -3.21 -7.26
C LYS A 48 9.73 -4.51 -7.43
N LYS A 49 9.48 -5.24 -8.53
CA LYS A 49 10.26 -6.45 -8.88
C LYS A 49 11.74 -6.13 -9.12
N LEU A 50 12.02 -4.94 -9.64
CA LEU A 50 13.39 -4.43 -9.87
C LEU A 50 13.55 -3.10 -9.13
N LYS A 51 14.51 -3.05 -8.21
CA LYS A 51 14.75 -1.89 -7.32
C LYS A 51 15.04 -0.61 -8.11
N ASP A 52 15.89 -0.70 -9.12
CA ASP A 52 16.47 0.47 -9.79
C ASP A 52 15.67 0.95 -11.01
N VAL A 53 14.54 0.31 -11.32
CA VAL A 53 13.68 0.76 -12.42
C VAL A 53 12.86 1.97 -11.95
N PRO A 54 13.04 3.16 -12.52
CA PRO A 54 12.27 4.33 -12.14
C PRO A 54 10.83 4.21 -12.65
N ILE A 55 9.86 4.58 -11.82
CA ILE A 55 8.46 4.70 -12.24
C ILE A 55 8.24 6.12 -12.75
N ARG A 56 7.80 6.26 -14.00
CA ARG A 56 7.71 7.56 -14.69
C ARG A 56 6.68 8.51 -14.05
N LYS A 57 5.60 7.95 -13.50
CA LYS A 57 4.50 8.69 -12.87
C LYS A 57 4.98 9.40 -11.60
N THR A 58 4.45 10.59 -11.32
CA THR A 58 4.89 11.45 -10.21
C THR A 58 4.88 10.75 -8.86
N ILE A 59 3.79 10.06 -8.50
CA ILE A 59 3.72 9.32 -7.24
C ILE A 59 4.72 8.16 -7.19
N GLY A 60 5.04 7.56 -8.33
CA GLY A 60 6.02 6.48 -8.41
C GLY A 60 7.46 6.94 -8.15
N ARG A 61 7.74 8.25 -8.19
CA ARG A 61 9.08 8.79 -7.90
C ARG A 61 9.47 8.66 -6.43
N ILE A 62 8.51 8.62 -5.51
CA ILE A 62 8.78 8.41 -4.08
C ILE A 62 8.91 6.93 -3.72
N PHE A 63 8.61 6.02 -4.65
CA PHE A 63 8.58 4.59 -4.36
C PHE A 63 9.96 3.95 -4.29
N ARG A 64 10.20 3.27 -3.19
CA ARG A 64 11.29 2.30 -2.99
C ARG A 64 10.84 0.90 -3.37
N LYS A 65 11.57 -0.15 -2.95
CA LYS A 65 11.20 -1.53 -3.31
C LYS A 65 9.84 -1.93 -2.75
N HIS A 66 9.48 -1.52 -1.53
CA HIS A 66 8.22 -1.87 -0.87
C HIS A 66 7.49 -0.60 -0.44
N ASN A 67 6.24 -0.43 -0.88
CA ASN A 67 5.51 0.83 -0.71
C ASN A 67 4.13 0.55 -0.12
N ILE A 68 3.92 0.98 1.12
CA ILE A 68 2.69 0.83 1.87
C ILE A 68 1.92 2.14 1.74
N ILE A 69 0.67 2.05 1.35
CA ILE A 69 -0.20 3.23 1.17
C ILE A 69 -1.44 3.06 2.03
N GLU A 70 -1.73 4.07 2.83
CA GLU A 70 -3.02 4.25 3.53
C GLU A 70 -3.82 5.33 2.80
N TYR A 71 -5.08 5.05 2.52
CA TYR A 71 -5.99 5.95 1.82
C TYR A 71 -7.13 6.38 2.73
N LYS A 72 -7.39 7.69 2.77
CA LYS A 72 -8.57 8.26 3.45
C LYS A 72 -9.59 8.67 2.40
N SER A 73 -10.86 8.36 2.66
CA SER A 73 -11.94 8.73 1.74
C SER A 73 -12.24 10.24 1.82
N PRO A 74 -12.82 10.87 0.79
CA PRO A 74 -13.22 12.27 0.85
C PRO A 74 -14.12 12.56 2.07
N GLY A 75 -13.72 13.54 2.87
CA GLY A 75 -14.41 13.90 4.12
C GLY A 75 -13.87 13.18 5.37
N ASP A 76 -12.98 12.20 5.21
CA ASP A 76 -12.19 11.66 6.31
C ASP A 76 -10.93 12.51 6.52
N SER A 77 -10.40 12.48 7.75
CA SER A 77 -9.12 13.14 8.08
C SER A 77 -8.07 12.11 8.48
N LEU A 78 -6.82 12.40 8.14
CA LEU A 78 -5.68 11.64 8.63
C LEU A 78 -5.41 12.02 10.09
N SER A 79 -5.51 11.03 10.98
CA SER A 79 -5.21 11.21 12.40
C SER A 79 -3.83 10.65 12.75
N ILE A 80 -3.30 11.05 13.92
CA ILE A 80 -2.09 10.46 14.48
C ILE A 80 -2.22 8.95 14.74
N ASN A 81 -3.45 8.48 15.01
CA ASN A 81 -3.73 7.06 15.19
C ASN A 81 -3.60 6.29 13.88
N ASP A 82 -4.02 6.87 12.76
CA ASP A 82 -3.81 6.28 11.44
C ASP A 82 -2.31 6.15 11.14
N PHE A 83 -1.51 7.17 11.47
CA PHE A 83 -0.05 7.12 11.33
C PHE A 83 0.56 5.95 12.10
N TYR A 84 0.28 5.83 13.40
CA TYR A 84 0.86 4.77 14.22
C TYR A 84 0.39 3.37 13.82
N LYS A 85 -0.86 3.23 13.39
CA LYS A 85 -1.40 1.98 12.86
C LYS A 85 -0.61 1.52 11.63
N VAL A 86 -0.44 2.40 10.64
CA VAL A 86 0.28 2.08 9.38
C VAL A 86 1.77 1.87 9.65
N TYR A 87 2.36 2.64 10.56
CA TYR A 87 3.73 2.41 11.00
C TYR A 87 3.90 1.02 11.64
N GLY A 88 2.98 0.61 12.52
CA GLY A 88 2.95 -0.72 13.09
C GLY A 88 2.82 -1.82 12.02
N TYR A 89 1.99 -1.59 11.00
CA TYR A 89 1.86 -2.52 9.87
C TYR A 89 3.16 -2.66 9.09
N ALA A 90 3.87 -1.56 8.84
CA ALA A 90 5.16 -1.59 8.17
C ALA A 90 6.19 -2.40 8.96
N CYS A 91 6.23 -2.26 10.29
CA CYS A 91 7.11 -3.05 11.15
C CYS A 91 6.77 -4.55 11.08
N ILE A 92 5.50 -4.91 11.20
CA ILE A 92 5.05 -6.30 11.11
C ILE A 92 5.41 -6.87 9.73
N TYR A 93 5.09 -6.16 8.66
CA TYR A 93 5.43 -6.55 7.29
C TYR A 93 6.95 -6.77 7.11
N GLN A 94 7.78 -5.86 7.61
CA GLN A 94 9.23 -5.95 7.52
C GLN A 94 9.80 -7.14 8.30
N SER A 95 9.24 -7.44 9.48
CA SER A 95 9.71 -8.51 10.36
C SER A 95 9.16 -9.89 10.01
N ASN A 96 8.06 -9.97 9.25
CA ASN A 96 7.38 -11.21 8.91
C ASN A 96 8.01 -11.85 7.65
N THR A 97 9.30 -12.15 7.75
CA THR A 97 10.14 -12.77 6.71
C THR A 97 10.92 -13.95 7.28
N ASP A 98 11.43 -14.83 6.42
CA ASP A 98 12.17 -16.02 6.88
C ASP A 98 13.59 -15.68 7.35
N GLN A 99 14.17 -14.60 6.82
CA GLN A 99 15.51 -14.13 7.18
C GLN A 99 15.50 -12.76 7.84
N ILE A 100 16.48 -12.53 8.72
CA ILE A 100 16.70 -11.23 9.36
C ILE A 100 17.03 -10.18 8.29
N LYS A 101 16.25 -9.10 8.25
CA LYS A 101 16.41 -7.98 7.29
C LYS A 101 16.33 -8.41 5.83
N GLU A 102 15.56 -9.47 5.53
CA GLU A 102 15.24 -9.85 4.15
C GLU A 102 14.58 -8.69 3.38
N ILE A 103 13.74 -7.92 4.08
CA ILE A 103 13.31 -6.59 3.68
C ILE A 103 14.14 -5.56 4.48
N ASP A 104 14.98 -4.80 3.78
CA ASP A 104 15.70 -3.68 4.39
C ASP A 104 14.70 -2.56 4.73
N PRO A 105 14.62 -2.07 5.99
CA PRO A 105 13.76 -0.95 6.36
C PRO A 105 13.98 0.30 5.49
N GLN A 106 15.18 0.51 4.97
CA GLN A 106 15.47 1.63 4.06
C GLN A 106 14.79 1.49 2.70
N GLU A 107 14.28 0.32 2.35
CA GLU A 107 13.57 0.04 1.11
C GLU A 107 12.04 0.17 1.25
N LEU A 108 11.56 0.60 2.42
CA LEU A 108 10.15 0.87 2.68
C LEU A 108 9.80 2.33 2.41
N THR A 109 8.58 2.54 1.92
CA THR A 109 7.94 3.84 1.83
C THR A 109 6.55 3.75 2.44
N LEU A 110 6.20 4.68 3.31
CA LEU A 110 4.84 4.83 3.83
C LEU A 110 4.25 6.09 3.21
N THR A 111 3.13 5.93 2.52
CA THR A 111 2.42 7.02 1.85
C THR A 111 1.03 7.15 2.44
N PHE A 112 0.64 8.36 2.81
CA PHE A 112 -0.71 8.67 3.27
C PHE A 112 -1.39 9.53 2.22
N VAL A 113 -2.52 9.06 1.69
CA VAL A 113 -3.31 9.76 0.68
C VAL A 113 -4.60 10.22 1.34
N CYS A 114 -4.88 11.52 1.25
CA CYS A 114 -5.99 12.20 1.93
C CYS A 114 -6.81 13.00 0.93
#